data_AF-A0A816TTQ0-F1
#
_entry.id   AF-A0A816TTQ0-F1
#
_cell.length_a   1.000
_cell.length_b   1.000
_cell.length_c   1.000
_cell.angle_alpha   90.00
_cell.angle_beta   90.00
_cell.angle_gamma   90.00
#
_symmetry.space_group_name_H-M   'P 1'
#
loop_
_entity.id
_entity.type
_entity.pdbx_description
1 polymer ?
#
loop_
_entity_poly.entity_id
_entity_poly.type
_entity_poly.pdbx_seq_one_letter_code
_entity_poly.pdbx_strand_id
1 'polypeptide(L)'
;MGKRSWNRPIIIRTHFSSYFLFDLISTLVACYLLIPLSNSFLSSVRTQNSSMASMSSALTRFSGLSSKTTLSPDFDHSSRRTFLPPNRVGLKISSSSSAAADSEPDLSVTVNGLKMPNPFVIGSGPPGTNYTVMKRAFDEGWGAVIAKTVSLDASKVINVTPRYARLKTGSNGSAKTDVIGWQNIELISDRPLETMLKEFKQLKQEYPDRILIASIMEEYSKTGWEELIDRVEQTGVDALEINFSCPHGMPERRMGAAVGQDCALLEEVCGWINAKATVPVWAKMTPNITDITEPARVSLKSGCEGIAAINTIMSVMGIDLKTLHPEPCVEGYSTPGGYSYKAVRPIALAKVMNIAQMMKSEFGEKDYSLSGIGGVETGYDAAEFILLGSNTVQVCTGVMVHGYGHVKTLCAELQDFMKQHNFSTIEDFRGHSLQYFTTHTDLVRRQKEAIEQRKAERKGLKSDKDWTGDGFVKETESMVSN
;
A
#
# COMPACT_ATOMS: atom_id res chain seq x y z
N MET A 1 -70.77 -20.10 19.35
CA MET A 1 -69.95 -19.80 20.55
C MET A 1 -68.48 -19.91 20.13
N GLY A 2 -67.54 -19.01 20.45
CA GLY A 2 -67.61 -17.66 21.02
C GLY A 2 -66.21 -17.02 20.93
N LYS A 3 -66.07 -15.84 20.32
CA LYS A 3 -64.78 -15.13 20.17
C LYS A 3 -64.36 -14.48 21.49
N ARG A 4 -63.04 -14.28 21.72
CA ARG A 4 -62.46 -12.97 22.11
C ARG A 4 -60.92 -12.94 22.12
N SER A 5 -60.38 -11.97 21.41
CA SER A 5 -59.03 -11.40 21.53
C SER A 5 -58.94 -10.42 22.70
N TRP A 6 -57.74 -10.10 23.20
CA TRP A 6 -57.38 -8.73 23.61
C TRP A 6 -55.87 -8.47 23.50
N ASN A 7 -55.50 -7.36 22.86
CA ASN A 7 -54.19 -6.70 22.93
C ASN A 7 -54.20 -5.65 24.05
N ARG A 8 -53.09 -5.44 24.78
CA ARG A 8 -52.39 -4.13 24.95
C ARG A 8 -51.32 -4.16 26.09
N PRO A 9 -50.36 -3.22 26.12
CA PRO A 9 -49.07 -3.40 26.79
C PRO A 9 -49.02 -2.85 28.23
N ILE A 10 -48.05 -3.35 29.00
CA ILE A 10 -47.66 -2.78 30.30
C ILE A 10 -46.75 -1.57 30.07
N ILE A 11 -47.19 -0.40 30.53
CA ILE A 11 -46.36 0.82 30.59
C ILE A 11 -45.68 0.83 31.96
N ILE A 12 -44.35 0.62 32.00
CA ILE A 12 -43.55 0.94 33.18
C ILE A 12 -43.01 2.35 33.01
N ARG A 13 -43.55 3.31 33.79
CA ARG A 13 -42.92 4.61 34.00
C ARG A 13 -41.90 4.47 35.12
N THR A 14 -40.62 4.61 34.82
CA THR A 14 -39.57 4.89 35.80
C THR A 14 -39.04 6.31 35.57
N HIS A 15 -39.35 7.21 36.51
CA HIS A 15 -38.65 8.48 36.60
C HIS A 15 -37.20 8.20 37.02
N PHE A 16 -36.22 8.66 36.25
CA PHE A 16 -34.85 8.83 36.74
C PHE A 16 -34.54 10.33 36.85
N SER A 17 -34.06 10.71 38.04
CA SER A 17 -33.77 12.09 38.42
C SER A 17 -32.31 12.44 38.12
N SER A 18 -32.07 13.69 37.70
CA SER A 18 -30.80 14.17 37.15
C SER A 18 -29.73 14.49 38.22
N TYR A 19 -29.40 13.54 39.11
CA TYR A 19 -28.50 13.76 40.25
C TYR A 19 -27.47 12.63 40.49
N PHE A 20 -26.92 12.04 39.43
CA PHE A 20 -25.91 10.95 39.57
C PHE A 20 -24.73 11.03 38.57
N LEU A 21 -24.38 12.23 38.09
CA LEU A 21 -23.31 12.42 37.09
C LEU A 21 -22.16 13.37 37.51
N PHE A 22 -22.16 13.89 38.75
CA PHE A 22 -21.13 14.84 39.20
C PHE A 22 -20.05 14.25 40.12
N ASP A 23 -20.33 13.18 40.87
CA ASP A 23 -19.37 12.62 41.84
C ASP A 23 -18.32 11.65 41.25
N LEU A 24 -18.48 11.19 40.01
CA LEU A 24 -17.50 10.28 39.39
C LEU A 24 -16.28 11.00 38.81
N ILE A 25 -16.36 12.32 38.61
CA ILE A 25 -15.30 13.11 37.94
C ILE A 25 -14.24 13.59 38.96
N SER A 26 -14.64 13.92 40.19
CA SER A 26 -13.72 14.41 41.23
C SER A 26 -12.71 13.35 41.70
N THR A 27 -13.07 12.07 41.67
CA THR A 27 -12.20 10.97 42.15
C THR A 27 -11.11 10.58 41.15
N LEU A 28 -11.33 10.77 39.84
CA LEU A 28 -10.36 10.43 38.80
C LEU A 28 -9.23 11.47 38.63
N VAL A 29 -9.46 12.73 39.01
CA VAL A 29 -8.45 13.79 38.94
C VAL A 29 -7.39 13.66 40.05
N ALA A 30 -7.72 13.00 41.16
CA ALA A 30 -6.81 12.85 42.31
C ALA A 30 -5.70 11.78 42.12
N CYS A 31 -5.83 10.88 41.14
CA CYS A 31 -4.86 9.78 40.93
C CYS A 31 -3.73 10.09 39.94
N TYR A 32 -3.73 11.25 39.27
CA TYR A 32 -2.70 11.63 38.29
C TYR A 32 -1.54 12.50 38.84
N LEU A 33 -1.58 12.81 40.13
CA LEU A 33 -0.53 13.55 40.84
C LEU A 33 0.08 12.66 41.95
N LEU A 34 1.10 11.85 41.64
CA LEU A 34 2.14 11.34 42.58
C LEU A 34 3.09 10.28 41.95
N ILE A 35 3.92 10.66 40.97
CA ILE A 35 5.20 9.97 40.67
C ILE A 35 6.27 11.06 40.38
N PRO A 36 7.49 11.00 40.97
CA PRO A 36 8.44 12.11 40.92
C PRO A 36 9.28 12.17 39.64
N LEU A 37 9.51 13.38 39.15
CA LEU A 37 10.51 13.69 38.12
C LEU A 37 11.92 13.64 38.71
N SER A 38 12.84 12.91 38.06
CA SER A 38 14.27 12.96 38.35
C SER A 38 15.05 13.65 37.22
N ASN A 39 16.15 14.30 37.57
CA ASN A 39 16.82 15.30 36.73
C ASN A 39 17.56 14.71 35.52
N SER A 40 17.37 15.31 34.34
CA SER A 40 18.36 15.36 33.23
C SER A 40 17.99 16.42 32.20
N PHE A 41 18.04 17.70 32.58
CA PHE A 41 17.79 18.83 31.66
C PHE A 41 18.80 19.97 31.87
N LEU A 42 20.10 19.68 31.69
CA LEU A 42 21.18 20.65 31.87
C LEU A 42 22.47 20.32 31.07
N SER A 43 22.36 20.12 29.75
CA SER A 43 23.50 20.30 28.83
C SER A 43 23.07 20.52 27.37
N SER A 44 22.61 21.73 27.07
CA SER A 44 22.68 22.29 25.72
C SER A 44 23.53 23.57 25.77
N VAL A 45 24.04 24.01 24.61
CA VAL A 45 24.84 25.22 24.38
C VAL A 45 26.33 25.16 24.77
N ARG A 46 27.11 24.46 23.93
CA ARG A 46 28.49 24.75 23.45
C ARG A 46 28.91 23.51 22.64
N THR A 47 29.21 23.57 21.34
CA THR A 47 29.98 24.58 20.59
C THR A 47 29.46 24.83 19.16
N GLN A 48 29.82 25.98 18.59
CA GLN A 48 29.68 26.28 17.16
C GLN A 48 30.98 25.97 16.37
N ASN A 49 30.86 25.99 15.04
CA ASN A 49 31.90 26.31 14.03
C ASN A 49 32.96 25.26 13.66
N SER A 50 32.79 24.64 12.49
CA SER A 50 33.75 24.50 11.36
C SER A 50 33.19 23.49 10.34
N SER A 51 33.35 23.58 9.01
CA SER A 51 33.88 24.65 8.14
C SER A 51 33.25 24.53 6.72
N MET A 52 33.27 25.60 5.92
CA MET A 52 32.99 25.54 4.49
C MET A 52 34.31 25.28 3.72
N ALA A 53 34.32 24.36 2.74
CA ALA A 53 34.94 24.54 1.41
C ALA A 53 35.06 23.22 0.61
N SER A 54 34.44 23.15 -0.57
CA SER A 54 35.14 23.29 -1.87
C SER A 54 34.18 23.08 -3.05
N MET A 55 34.56 23.56 -4.23
CA MET A 55 33.73 23.56 -5.45
C MET A 55 34.47 23.01 -6.67
N SER A 56 33.73 22.26 -7.49
CA SER A 56 33.74 22.29 -8.97
C SER A 56 34.83 21.58 -9.79
N SER A 57 34.48 21.42 -11.08
CA SER A 57 35.19 20.85 -12.25
C SER A 57 35.14 19.31 -12.40
N ALA A 58 34.91 18.72 -13.59
CA ALA A 58 34.70 19.30 -14.93
C ALA A 58 33.81 18.43 -15.84
N LEU A 59 33.13 19.06 -16.82
CA LEU A 59 32.70 18.41 -18.07
C LEU A 59 33.88 18.36 -19.06
N THR A 60 33.86 17.42 -20.03
CA THR A 60 33.83 17.71 -21.49
C THR A 60 33.89 16.45 -22.38
N ARG A 61 32.83 16.27 -23.19
CA ARG A 61 32.72 15.70 -24.56
C ARG A 61 33.68 14.58 -25.06
N PHE A 62 33.11 13.62 -25.78
CA PHE A 62 33.41 13.45 -27.21
C PHE A 62 32.19 12.93 -27.99
N SER A 63 32.23 12.99 -29.32
CA SER A 63 31.06 12.90 -30.22
C SER A 63 31.30 12.01 -31.44
N GLY A 64 30.24 11.34 -31.93
CA GLY A 64 29.97 11.24 -33.37
C GLY A 64 29.92 9.87 -34.03
N LEU A 65 29.32 9.89 -35.23
CA LEU A 65 29.10 8.84 -36.25
C LEU A 65 27.99 7.80 -35.99
N SER A 66 27.34 7.21 -37.02
CA SER A 66 26.73 7.73 -38.28
C SER A 66 26.15 6.55 -39.09
N SER A 67 24.91 6.66 -39.58
CA SER A 67 24.31 5.84 -40.68
C SER A 67 24.17 4.32 -40.42
N LYS A 68 23.14 3.61 -40.88
CA LYS A 68 22.54 3.61 -42.23
C LYS A 68 21.08 3.14 -42.23
N THR A 69 20.31 3.71 -43.16
CA THR A 69 18.99 3.22 -43.58
C THR A 69 19.16 2.17 -44.68
N THR A 70 18.32 1.13 -44.69
CA THR A 70 18.11 0.24 -45.85
C THR A 70 16.62 -0.04 -46.03
N LEU A 71 16.17 -0.01 -47.28
CA LEU A 71 14.77 -0.11 -47.71
C LEU A 71 14.51 -1.42 -48.47
N SER A 72 13.21 -1.68 -48.69
CA SER A 72 12.62 -2.52 -49.75
C SER A 72 12.47 -4.03 -49.48
N PRO A 73 11.47 -4.72 -50.11
CA PRO A 73 10.27 -4.20 -50.80
C PRO A 73 8.93 -4.89 -50.38
N ASP A 74 7.84 -4.38 -50.95
CA ASP A 74 6.45 -4.84 -50.79
C ASP A 74 6.14 -6.25 -51.34
N PHE A 75 5.02 -6.81 -50.88
CA PHE A 75 4.20 -7.76 -51.66
C PHE A 75 2.70 -7.48 -51.44
N ASP A 76 1.99 -7.12 -52.51
CA ASP A 76 0.53 -7.05 -52.59
C ASP A 76 -0.02 -8.36 -53.19
N HIS A 77 -1.19 -8.84 -52.73
CA HIS A 77 -2.26 -9.25 -53.65
C HIS A 77 -3.60 -9.62 -53.00
N SER A 78 -4.67 -9.13 -53.65
CA SER A 78 -6.05 -9.67 -53.73
C SER A 78 -6.90 -9.64 -52.44
N SER A 79 -7.95 -8.82 -52.30
CA SER A 79 -9.17 -8.60 -53.12
C SER A 79 -10.27 -9.67 -52.99
N ARG A 80 -11.32 -9.36 -52.22
CA ARG A 80 -12.72 -9.82 -52.45
C ARG A 80 -13.71 -8.71 -52.12
N ARG A 81 -14.63 -8.43 -53.04
CA ARG A 81 -15.73 -7.45 -52.90
C ARG A 81 -17.06 -8.15 -52.60
N THR A 82 -17.93 -7.53 -51.81
CA THR A 82 -19.37 -7.83 -51.73
C THR A 82 -20.20 -6.53 -51.59
N PHE A 83 -21.46 -6.56 -52.07
CA PHE A 83 -22.42 -5.45 -52.23
C PHE A 83 -23.70 -5.80 -51.43
N LEU A 84 -24.61 -4.93 -50.98
CA LEU A 84 -24.87 -3.47 -50.98
C LEU A 84 -25.62 -3.18 -49.62
N PRO A 85 -26.59 -2.25 -49.39
CA PRO A 85 -27.10 -1.04 -50.08
C PRO A 85 -26.95 0.27 -49.24
N PRO A 86 -27.47 1.46 -49.66
CA PRO A 86 -26.91 2.76 -49.25
C PRO A 86 -27.77 3.65 -48.31
N ASN A 87 -27.20 4.83 -48.02
CA ASN A 87 -27.78 6.10 -47.55
C ASN A 87 -28.10 6.31 -46.06
N ARG A 88 -27.21 7.09 -45.40
CA ARG A 88 -27.59 8.31 -44.68
C ARG A 88 -26.56 9.42 -44.92
N VAL A 89 -27.04 10.63 -45.19
CA VAL A 89 -26.21 11.83 -45.41
C VAL A 89 -25.74 12.34 -44.06
N GLY A 90 -24.43 12.56 -43.89
CA GLY A 90 -23.81 12.99 -42.64
C GLY A 90 -22.60 13.88 -42.86
N LEU A 91 -22.79 15.17 -42.58
CA LEU A 91 -21.84 16.27 -42.42
C LEU A 91 -20.34 15.90 -42.37
N LYS A 92 -19.54 16.38 -43.33
CA LYS A 92 -18.07 16.42 -43.21
C LYS A 92 -17.67 17.48 -42.19
N ILE A 93 -17.30 17.07 -40.98
CA ILE A 93 -16.50 17.88 -40.07
C ILE A 93 -15.03 17.63 -40.41
N SER A 94 -14.31 18.64 -40.87
CA SER A 94 -12.86 18.56 -41.04
C SER A 94 -12.18 18.82 -39.68
N SER A 95 -12.02 17.78 -38.88
CA SER A 95 -11.02 17.81 -37.82
C SER A 95 -9.64 17.70 -38.46
N SER A 96 -8.82 18.75 -38.32
CA SER A 96 -7.38 18.66 -38.55
C SER A 96 -6.74 17.88 -37.40
N SER A 97 -6.96 16.55 -37.38
CA SER A 97 -6.28 15.67 -36.44
C SER A 97 -4.81 15.56 -36.85
N SER A 98 -3.95 16.40 -36.25
CA SER A 98 -2.57 16.02 -36.04
C SER A 98 -2.59 14.80 -35.11
N ALA A 99 -2.54 13.61 -35.69
CA ALA A 99 -2.46 12.36 -34.96
C ALA A 99 -1.10 12.28 -34.25
N ALA A 100 -1.03 12.86 -33.05
CA ALA A 100 -0.31 12.18 -31.99
C ALA A 100 -1.01 10.83 -31.85
N ALA A 101 -0.30 9.74 -32.13
CA ALA A 101 -0.84 8.42 -31.85
C ALA A 101 -1.07 8.31 -30.35
N ASP A 102 -2.25 7.85 -29.93
CA ASP A 102 -2.55 7.52 -28.54
C ASP A 102 -1.62 6.38 -28.11
N SER A 103 -0.43 6.71 -27.60
CA SER A 103 0.49 5.76 -27.01
C SER A 103 -0.09 5.30 -25.68
N GLU A 104 -0.30 3.99 -25.53
CA GLU A 104 -0.71 3.37 -24.27
C GLU A 104 0.19 3.89 -23.11
N PRO A 105 -0.37 4.30 -21.96
CA PRO A 105 0.43 4.85 -20.87
C PRO A 105 1.51 3.89 -20.36
N ASP A 106 2.69 4.43 -20.06
CA ASP A 106 3.82 3.64 -19.58
C ASP A 106 3.67 3.34 -18.08
N LEU A 107 3.57 2.04 -17.77
CA LEU A 107 3.55 1.55 -16.40
C LEU A 107 4.96 1.34 -15.83
N SER A 108 6.02 1.45 -16.64
CA SER A 108 7.37 1.15 -16.17
C SER A 108 7.82 2.09 -15.05
N VAL A 109 8.49 1.52 -14.05
CA VAL A 109 8.98 2.27 -12.88
C VAL A 109 10.45 1.94 -12.62
N THR A 110 11.18 2.89 -12.05
CA THR A 110 12.54 2.67 -11.53
C THR A 110 12.58 3.10 -10.08
N VAL A 111 12.85 2.16 -9.17
CA VAL A 111 12.68 2.36 -7.72
C VAL A 111 13.92 1.86 -7.00
N ASN A 112 14.65 2.74 -6.31
CA ASN A 112 15.98 2.45 -5.73
C ASN A 112 16.95 1.80 -6.76
N GLY A 113 16.90 2.24 -8.02
CA GLY A 113 17.69 1.67 -9.12
C GLY A 113 17.10 0.41 -9.78
N LEU A 114 16.09 -0.22 -9.17
CA LEU A 114 15.43 -1.41 -9.68
C LEU A 114 14.42 -1.03 -10.77
N LYS A 115 14.65 -1.47 -12.01
CA LYS A 115 13.75 -1.22 -13.14
C LYS A 115 12.69 -2.33 -13.24
N MET A 116 11.42 -1.97 -13.19
CA MET A 116 10.28 -2.89 -13.29
C MET A 116 9.38 -2.52 -14.48
N PRO A 117 8.80 -3.50 -15.20
CA PRO A 117 7.89 -3.24 -16.33
C PRO A 117 6.52 -2.69 -15.93
N ASN A 118 6.15 -2.77 -14.65
CA ASN A 118 4.92 -2.24 -14.06
C ASN A 118 5.11 -2.10 -12.53
N PRO A 119 4.26 -1.32 -11.81
CA PRO A 119 4.44 -1.11 -10.37
C PRO A 119 3.96 -2.27 -9.49
N PHE A 120 3.49 -3.38 -10.06
CA PHE A 120 2.87 -4.48 -9.30
C PHE A 120 3.89 -5.50 -8.83
N VAL A 121 3.91 -5.73 -7.51
CA VAL A 121 4.89 -6.59 -6.84
C VAL A 121 4.17 -7.73 -6.12
N ILE A 122 4.66 -8.97 -6.20
CA ILE A 122 4.18 -10.02 -5.30
C ILE A 122 4.64 -9.70 -3.88
N GLY A 123 3.70 -9.51 -2.96
CA GLY A 123 4.02 -9.29 -1.55
C GLY A 123 4.43 -10.58 -0.82
N SER A 124 5.44 -10.48 0.06
CA SER A 124 5.92 -11.62 0.89
C SER A 124 4.76 -12.34 1.58
N GLY A 125 4.60 -13.64 1.29
CA GLY A 125 3.45 -14.42 1.71
C GLY A 125 3.33 -15.73 0.91
N PRO A 126 2.16 -16.41 0.96
CA PRO A 126 1.92 -17.66 0.24
C PRO A 126 2.29 -17.64 -1.26
N PRO A 127 2.06 -16.53 -2.01
CA PRO A 127 2.42 -16.46 -3.42
C PRO A 127 3.93 -16.43 -3.73
N GLY A 128 4.80 -16.27 -2.72
CA GLY A 128 6.27 -16.23 -2.85
C GLY A 128 7.00 -17.40 -2.19
N THR A 129 6.32 -18.53 -1.96
CA THR A 129 6.83 -19.62 -1.09
C THR A 129 7.88 -20.56 -1.71
N ASN A 130 8.00 -20.62 -3.03
CA ASN A 130 8.92 -21.52 -3.72
C ASN A 130 9.19 -21.09 -5.17
N TYR A 131 10.24 -21.64 -5.77
CA TYR A 131 10.63 -21.43 -7.17
C TYR A 131 9.44 -21.50 -8.14
N THR A 132 8.59 -22.53 -8.06
CA THR A 132 7.48 -22.73 -9.01
C THR A 132 6.49 -21.56 -9.01
N VAL A 133 6.15 -21.02 -7.83
CA VAL A 133 5.23 -19.87 -7.72
C VAL A 133 5.89 -18.55 -8.08
N MET A 134 7.16 -18.34 -7.68
CA MET A 134 7.91 -17.13 -8.03
C MET A 134 8.16 -17.04 -9.54
N LYS A 135 8.55 -18.16 -10.17
CA LYS A 135 8.66 -18.31 -11.62
C LYS A 135 7.33 -18.01 -12.30
N ARG A 136 6.21 -18.54 -11.79
CA ARG A 136 4.89 -18.28 -12.37
C ARG A 136 4.51 -16.79 -12.33
N ALA A 137 4.90 -16.05 -11.30
CA ALA A 137 4.70 -14.61 -11.26
C ALA A 137 5.52 -13.89 -12.36
N PHE A 138 6.79 -14.25 -12.57
CA PHE A 138 7.57 -13.69 -13.68
C PHE A 138 7.01 -14.08 -15.07
N ASP A 139 6.56 -15.32 -15.26
CA ASP A 139 5.90 -15.79 -16.50
C ASP A 139 4.62 -15.00 -16.82
N GLU A 140 3.87 -14.58 -15.79
CA GLU A 140 2.63 -13.81 -15.96
C GLU A 140 2.85 -12.29 -16.15
N GLY A 141 4.07 -11.81 -15.89
CA GLY A 141 4.47 -10.42 -16.12
C GLY A 141 4.48 -9.51 -14.89
N TRP A 142 4.57 -10.06 -13.67
CA TRP A 142 4.73 -9.24 -12.45
C TRP A 142 6.01 -8.37 -12.52
N GLY A 143 5.93 -7.17 -11.96
CA GLY A 143 7.02 -6.18 -11.96
C GLY A 143 8.20 -6.61 -11.10
N ALA A 144 7.92 -7.12 -9.90
CA ALA A 144 8.88 -7.78 -9.02
C ALA A 144 8.21 -8.89 -8.19
N VAL A 145 9.01 -9.76 -7.60
CA VAL A 145 8.56 -10.79 -6.67
C VAL A 145 9.30 -10.67 -5.34
N ILE A 146 8.56 -10.53 -4.24
CA ILE A 146 9.14 -10.66 -2.90
C ILE A 146 8.91 -12.09 -2.41
N ALA A 147 10.00 -12.82 -2.16
CA ALA A 147 9.96 -14.17 -1.62
C ALA A 147 9.34 -14.19 -0.20
N LYS A 148 8.73 -15.32 0.19
CA LYS A 148 8.27 -15.56 1.56
C LYS A 148 9.46 -15.42 2.53
N THR A 149 9.26 -14.71 3.63
CA THR A 149 10.29 -14.41 4.64
C THR A 149 11.09 -15.65 5.06
N VAL A 150 12.42 -15.58 5.02
CA VAL A 150 13.35 -16.63 5.47
C VAL A 150 14.16 -16.19 6.70
N SER A 151 14.68 -17.19 7.43
CA SER A 151 15.62 -17.05 8.56
C SER A 151 16.74 -18.10 8.42
N LEU A 152 17.79 -18.03 9.25
CA LEU A 152 18.88 -19.00 9.27
C LEU A 152 18.40 -20.41 9.68
N ASP A 153 17.57 -20.48 10.72
CA ASP A 153 17.05 -21.72 11.28
C ASP A 153 15.53 -21.82 11.12
N ALA A 154 15.11 -22.39 10.00
CA ALA A 154 13.71 -22.69 9.71
C ALA A 154 13.14 -23.83 10.58
N SER A 155 13.96 -24.63 11.27
CA SER A 155 13.46 -25.75 12.10
C SER A 155 12.72 -25.25 13.36
N LYS A 156 12.98 -24.02 13.78
CA LYS A 156 12.24 -23.29 14.81
C LYS A 156 10.81 -22.91 14.39
N VAL A 157 10.47 -23.00 13.10
CA VAL A 157 9.22 -22.50 12.52
C VAL A 157 8.28 -23.67 12.23
N ILE A 158 7.19 -23.78 12.99
CA ILE A 158 6.21 -24.86 12.84
C ILE A 158 4.84 -24.25 12.54
N ASN A 159 4.41 -24.30 11.28
CA ASN A 159 3.09 -23.85 10.87
C ASN A 159 2.00 -24.87 11.23
N VAL A 160 0.93 -24.39 11.86
CA VAL A 160 -0.25 -25.19 12.19
C VAL A 160 -1.24 -25.28 11.02
N THR A 161 -2.24 -26.17 11.12
CA THR A 161 -3.34 -26.31 10.15
C THR A 161 -4.63 -26.69 10.89
N PRO A 162 -5.79 -26.06 10.61
CA PRO A 162 -5.99 -24.94 9.69
C PRO A 162 -5.40 -23.63 10.24
N ARG A 163 -4.89 -22.77 9.35
CA ARG A 163 -4.26 -21.48 9.71
C ARG A 163 -4.87 -20.26 9.03
N TYR A 164 -6.05 -20.41 8.43
CA TYR A 164 -6.75 -19.34 7.71
C TYR A 164 -8.24 -19.32 8.02
N ALA A 165 -8.77 -18.12 8.24
CA ALA A 165 -10.20 -17.86 8.40
C ALA A 165 -10.63 -16.66 7.54
N ARG A 166 -11.93 -16.55 7.22
CA ARG A 166 -12.45 -15.64 6.19
C ARG A 166 -13.68 -14.87 6.68
N LEU A 167 -13.62 -13.54 6.61
CA LEU A 167 -14.77 -12.68 6.85
C LEU A 167 -15.58 -12.56 5.55
N LYS A 168 -16.90 -12.75 5.66
CA LYS A 168 -17.83 -12.68 4.54
C LYS A 168 -18.84 -11.54 4.75
N THR A 169 -19.31 -10.94 3.65
CA THR A 169 -20.32 -9.86 3.67
C THR A 169 -21.69 -10.31 4.17
N GLY A 170 -22.04 -11.58 3.91
CA GLY A 170 -23.33 -12.15 4.26
C GLY A 170 -23.28 -13.09 5.45
N SER A 171 -24.31 -13.04 6.29
CA SER A 171 -24.57 -14.03 7.32
C SER A 171 -24.98 -15.38 6.72
N ASN A 172 -24.75 -16.46 7.48
CA ASN A 172 -24.95 -17.87 7.08
C ASN A 172 -26.33 -18.12 6.45
N GLY A 173 -26.39 -18.22 5.12
CA GLY A 173 -27.62 -18.51 4.36
C GLY A 173 -27.90 -17.57 3.18
N SER A 174 -27.16 -16.47 3.02
CA SER A 174 -27.30 -15.59 1.85
C SER A 174 -26.60 -16.13 0.59
N ALA A 175 -27.27 -16.04 -0.57
CA ALA A 175 -26.81 -16.66 -1.83
C ALA A 175 -25.61 -15.97 -2.50
N LYS A 176 -25.21 -14.79 -2.03
CA LYS A 176 -23.96 -14.11 -2.40
C LYS A 176 -23.21 -13.77 -1.12
N THR A 177 -22.11 -14.47 -0.86
CA THR A 177 -21.22 -14.20 0.28
C THR A 177 -19.82 -13.92 -0.24
N ASP A 178 -19.53 -12.64 -0.45
CA ASP A 178 -18.20 -12.21 -0.87
C ASP A 178 -17.26 -12.23 0.32
N VAL A 179 -16.06 -12.78 0.14
CA VAL A 179 -15.00 -12.65 1.14
C VAL A 179 -14.49 -11.21 1.09
N ILE A 180 -14.46 -10.54 2.24
CA ILE A 180 -13.96 -9.16 2.39
C ILE A 180 -12.73 -9.07 3.30
N GLY A 181 -12.50 -10.11 4.11
CA GLY A 181 -11.39 -10.16 5.04
C GLY A 181 -10.80 -11.55 5.12
N TRP A 182 -9.50 -11.64 5.36
CA TRP A 182 -8.79 -12.89 5.49
C TRP A 182 -7.81 -12.80 6.66
N GLN A 183 -7.98 -13.66 7.66
CA GLN A 183 -7.05 -13.77 8.79
C GLN A 183 -6.13 -14.96 8.56
N ASN A 184 -4.86 -14.82 8.94
CA ASN A 184 -3.90 -15.91 8.94
C ASN A 184 -3.17 -16.03 10.29
N ILE A 185 -2.88 -17.25 10.72
CA ILE A 185 -1.93 -17.55 11.81
C ILE A 185 -0.69 -18.26 11.24
N GLU A 186 -0.26 -17.85 10.05
CA GLU A 186 0.93 -18.39 9.39
C GLU A 186 2.18 -17.62 9.83
N LEU A 187 3.29 -18.35 10.03
CA LEU A 187 4.59 -17.80 10.40
C LEU A 187 5.39 -17.41 9.15
N ILE A 188 6.71 -17.27 9.29
CA ILE A 188 7.66 -17.17 8.17
C ILE A 188 7.78 -18.53 7.43
N SER A 189 8.72 -18.64 6.49
CA SER A 189 9.01 -19.92 5.82
C SER A 189 9.47 -20.99 6.82
N ASP A 190 8.84 -22.15 6.77
CA ASP A 190 9.28 -23.41 7.41
C ASP A 190 10.19 -24.25 6.50
N ARG A 191 10.44 -23.79 5.26
CA ARG A 191 11.36 -24.42 4.31
C ARG A 191 12.81 -24.10 4.68
N PRO A 192 13.74 -25.08 4.66
CA PRO A 192 15.15 -24.84 4.94
C PRO A 192 15.76 -23.74 4.07
N LEU A 193 16.57 -22.87 4.68
CA LEU A 193 17.22 -21.74 4.00
C LEU A 193 17.99 -22.21 2.75
N GLU A 194 18.77 -23.30 2.87
CA GLU A 194 19.51 -23.90 1.74
C GLU A 194 18.65 -24.28 0.52
N THR A 195 17.38 -24.62 0.73
CA THR A 195 16.45 -24.86 -0.38
C THR A 195 16.02 -23.54 -1.02
N MET A 196 15.67 -22.54 -0.21
CA MET A 196 15.29 -21.20 -0.68
C MET A 196 16.45 -20.52 -1.43
N LEU A 197 17.69 -20.60 -0.94
CA LEU A 197 18.86 -20.00 -1.59
C LEU A 197 19.15 -20.62 -2.97
N LYS A 198 19.00 -21.94 -3.11
CA LYS A 198 19.13 -22.63 -4.41
C LYS A 198 18.05 -22.17 -5.38
N GLU A 199 16.82 -22.04 -4.91
CA GLU A 199 15.69 -21.57 -5.71
C GLU A 199 15.82 -20.10 -6.13
N PHE A 200 16.32 -19.21 -5.26
CA PHE A 200 16.60 -17.82 -5.61
C PHE A 200 17.68 -17.74 -6.70
N LYS A 201 18.78 -18.47 -6.51
CA LYS A 201 19.89 -18.51 -7.47
C LYS A 201 19.47 -19.07 -8.83
N GLN A 202 18.69 -20.15 -8.85
CA GLN A 202 18.11 -20.68 -10.08
C GLN A 202 17.22 -19.63 -10.76
N LEU A 203 16.32 -18.99 -10.01
CA LEU A 203 15.38 -18.03 -10.57
C LEU A 203 16.10 -16.80 -11.16
N LYS A 204 17.14 -16.28 -10.50
CA LYS A 204 17.96 -15.17 -11.02
C LYS A 204 18.82 -15.56 -12.23
N GLN A 205 19.22 -16.83 -12.35
CA GLN A 205 19.90 -17.34 -13.55
C GLN A 205 18.96 -17.47 -14.76
N GLU A 206 17.71 -17.86 -14.54
CA GLU A 206 16.69 -17.97 -15.60
C GLU A 206 16.05 -16.62 -15.97
N TYR A 207 15.96 -15.68 -15.01
CA TYR A 207 15.32 -14.37 -15.15
C TYR A 207 16.24 -13.23 -14.67
N PRO A 208 17.39 -12.98 -15.34
CA PRO A 208 18.33 -11.95 -14.91
C PRO A 208 17.70 -10.56 -14.85
N ASP A 209 16.85 -10.23 -15.83
CA ASP A 209 16.17 -8.92 -15.96
C ASP A 209 14.92 -8.76 -15.06
N ARG A 210 14.60 -9.74 -14.20
CA ARG A 210 13.44 -9.68 -13.29
C ARG A 210 13.90 -9.45 -11.86
N ILE A 211 13.18 -8.58 -11.17
CA ILE A 211 13.49 -8.17 -9.80
C ILE A 211 12.96 -9.21 -8.81
N LEU A 212 13.88 -9.91 -8.14
CA LEU A 212 13.62 -10.80 -7.01
C LEU A 212 14.11 -10.13 -5.72
N ILE A 213 13.19 -9.94 -4.78
CA ILE A 213 13.46 -9.34 -3.47
C ILE A 213 13.37 -10.45 -2.42
N ALA A 214 14.42 -10.62 -1.62
CA ALA A 214 14.39 -11.60 -0.53
C ALA A 214 13.79 -10.96 0.73
N SER A 215 12.64 -11.46 1.19
CA SER A 215 12.17 -11.09 2.52
C SER A 215 12.96 -11.87 3.59
N ILE A 216 13.47 -11.17 4.61
CA ILE A 216 14.29 -11.77 5.67
C ILE A 216 13.84 -11.33 7.06
N MET A 217 14.03 -12.22 8.05
CA MET A 217 13.77 -11.97 9.47
C MET A 217 14.65 -12.88 10.33
N GLU A 218 15.39 -12.31 11.28
CA GLU A 218 16.24 -13.07 12.20
C GLU A 218 16.06 -12.63 13.67
N GLU A 219 16.51 -13.45 14.61
CA GLU A 219 16.56 -13.14 16.05
C GLU A 219 17.45 -11.88 16.30
N TYR A 220 17.37 -11.30 17.50
CA TYR A 220 18.16 -10.11 17.88
C TYR A 220 19.66 -10.46 18.05
N SER A 221 20.35 -10.62 16.93
CA SER A 221 21.74 -11.06 16.84
C SER A 221 22.40 -10.44 15.63
N LYS A 222 23.34 -9.51 15.84
CA LYS A 222 24.07 -8.85 14.76
C LYS A 222 24.72 -9.85 13.79
N THR A 223 25.40 -10.87 14.31
CA THR A 223 26.06 -11.88 13.49
C THR A 223 25.06 -12.76 12.73
N GLY A 224 23.87 -13.00 13.28
CA GLY A 224 22.80 -13.72 12.59
C GLY A 224 22.24 -12.93 11.40
N TRP A 225 21.98 -11.64 11.59
CA TRP A 225 21.61 -10.73 10.49
C TRP A 225 22.71 -10.64 9.43
N GLU A 226 23.97 -10.49 9.85
CA GLU A 226 25.10 -10.41 8.92
C GLU A 226 25.30 -11.69 8.08
N GLU A 227 25.18 -12.87 8.70
CA GLU A 227 25.27 -14.16 7.99
C GLU A 227 24.08 -14.36 7.03
N LEU A 228 22.87 -14.00 7.46
CA LEU A 228 21.66 -14.16 6.64
C LEU A 228 21.74 -13.28 5.39
N ILE A 229 22.17 -12.02 5.53
CA ILE A 229 22.39 -11.08 4.42
C ILE A 229 23.45 -11.64 3.46
N ASP A 230 24.63 -12.03 3.96
CA ASP A 230 25.72 -12.60 3.14
C ASP A 230 25.23 -13.76 2.27
N ARG A 231 24.53 -14.72 2.88
CA ARG A 231 24.06 -15.94 2.21
C ARG A 231 22.95 -15.66 1.20
N VAL A 232 22.09 -14.69 1.49
CA VAL A 232 20.99 -14.27 0.60
C VAL A 232 21.52 -13.47 -0.59
N GLU A 233 22.38 -12.46 -0.40
CA GLU A 233 22.95 -11.66 -1.49
C GLU A 233 23.79 -12.50 -2.46
N GLN A 234 24.50 -13.54 -1.97
CA GLN A 234 25.22 -14.51 -2.80
C GLN A 234 24.35 -15.28 -3.82
N THR A 235 23.02 -15.21 -3.71
CA THR A 235 22.09 -15.78 -4.70
C THR A 235 21.82 -14.86 -5.89
N GLY A 236 22.20 -13.58 -5.81
CA GLY A 236 21.97 -12.57 -6.84
C GLY A 236 20.58 -11.91 -6.79
N VAL A 237 19.94 -11.89 -5.62
CA VAL A 237 18.72 -11.09 -5.38
C VAL A 237 18.99 -9.61 -5.55
N ASP A 238 17.99 -8.86 -5.98
CA ASP A 238 18.14 -7.46 -6.39
C ASP A 238 17.88 -6.47 -5.25
N ALA A 239 17.22 -6.91 -4.17
CA ALA A 239 16.94 -6.13 -2.95
C ALA A 239 16.54 -7.04 -1.77
N LEU A 240 16.49 -6.46 -0.57
CA LEU A 240 16.02 -7.10 0.66
C LEU A 240 14.71 -6.47 1.15
N GLU A 241 13.76 -7.26 1.65
CA GLU A 241 12.60 -6.78 2.42
C GLU A 241 12.66 -7.24 3.88
N ILE A 242 12.99 -6.33 4.79
CA ILE A 242 13.16 -6.65 6.21
C ILE A 242 11.80 -6.73 6.89
N ASN A 243 11.44 -7.92 7.37
CA ASN A 243 10.12 -8.15 7.98
C ASN A 243 10.13 -7.87 9.49
N PHE A 244 10.09 -6.59 9.86
CA PHE A 244 9.90 -6.12 11.23
C PHE A 244 8.46 -6.26 11.76
N SER A 245 7.62 -7.11 11.14
CA SER A 245 6.18 -6.87 11.17
C SER A 245 5.28 -8.11 11.25
N CYS A 246 5.82 -9.31 11.45
CA CYS A 246 5.00 -10.48 11.74
C CYS A 246 4.27 -10.26 13.09
N PRO A 247 2.93 -10.08 13.15
CA PRO A 247 2.26 -9.65 14.38
C PRO A 247 2.03 -10.77 15.39
N HIS A 248 2.28 -12.02 14.98
CA HIS A 248 2.11 -13.26 15.75
C HIS A 248 3.41 -14.08 15.75
N GLY A 249 4.49 -13.53 15.17
CA GLY A 249 5.74 -14.22 14.93
C GLY A 249 6.60 -14.27 16.18
N MET A 250 6.35 -15.26 17.04
CA MET A 250 7.15 -15.55 18.25
C MET A 250 7.53 -14.30 19.07
N PRO A 251 6.56 -13.51 19.61
CA PRO A 251 6.87 -12.31 20.40
C PRO A 251 7.84 -12.59 21.56
N GLU A 252 7.78 -13.79 22.13
CA GLU A 252 8.68 -14.28 23.18
C GLU A 252 10.16 -14.34 22.78
N ARG A 253 10.48 -14.27 21.48
CA ARG A 253 11.86 -14.26 20.94
C ARG A 253 12.34 -12.88 20.48
N ARG A 254 11.56 -11.81 20.69
CA ARG A 254 11.86 -10.44 20.24
C ARG A 254 12.14 -10.34 18.73
N MET A 255 11.29 -10.97 17.93
CA MET A 255 11.34 -10.93 16.46
C MET A 255 10.11 -10.21 15.88
N GLY A 256 10.16 -9.89 14.59
CA GLY A 256 9.00 -9.36 13.85
C GLY A 256 8.45 -8.08 14.49
N ALA A 257 7.14 -8.03 14.72
CA ALA A 257 6.45 -6.83 15.22
C ALA A 257 6.97 -6.32 16.57
N ALA A 258 7.62 -7.18 17.39
CA ALA A 258 8.25 -6.74 18.64
C ALA A 258 9.43 -5.78 18.40
N VAL A 259 10.14 -5.91 17.26
CA VAL A 259 11.19 -4.96 16.84
C VAL A 259 10.56 -3.78 16.11
N GLY A 260 9.59 -4.01 15.21
CA GLY A 260 8.93 -2.93 14.45
C GLY A 260 8.07 -1.96 15.26
N GLN A 261 7.85 -2.24 16.55
CA GLN A 261 7.19 -1.33 17.51
C GLN A 261 8.17 -0.61 18.44
N ASP A 262 9.43 -1.05 18.53
CA ASP A 262 10.47 -0.44 19.37
C ASP A 262 11.47 0.30 18.48
N CYS A 263 11.35 1.63 18.45
CA CYS A 263 12.21 2.48 17.63
C CYS A 263 13.71 2.36 17.98
N ALA A 264 14.09 2.05 19.22
CA ALA A 264 15.50 1.92 19.58
C ALA A 264 16.10 0.60 19.07
N LEU A 265 15.36 -0.51 19.22
CA LEU A 265 15.77 -1.81 18.65
C LEU A 265 15.77 -1.76 17.11
N LEU A 266 14.80 -1.04 16.52
CA LEU A 266 14.72 -0.87 15.07
C LEU A 266 15.88 -0.04 14.53
N GLU A 267 16.32 1.02 15.22
CA GLU A 267 17.48 1.84 14.84
C GLU A 267 18.75 1.00 14.79
N GLU A 268 18.99 0.19 15.83
CA GLU A 268 20.17 -0.66 15.97
C GLU A 268 20.18 -1.79 14.92
N VAL A 269 19.06 -2.50 14.72
CA VAL A 269 18.97 -3.59 13.74
C VAL A 269 19.05 -3.06 12.31
N CYS A 270 18.37 -1.96 11.96
CA CYS A 270 18.54 -1.33 10.64
C CYS A 270 20.00 -0.89 10.42
N GLY A 271 20.66 -0.36 11.46
CA GLY A 271 22.08 0.00 11.40
C GLY A 271 23.00 -1.18 11.11
N TRP A 272 22.73 -2.37 11.67
CA TRP A 272 23.47 -3.59 11.33
C TRP A 272 23.22 -4.04 9.89
N ILE A 273 21.97 -3.99 9.44
CA ILE A 273 21.56 -4.42 8.09
C ILE A 273 22.20 -3.52 7.03
N ASN A 274 22.05 -2.21 7.12
CA ASN A 274 22.57 -1.27 6.12
C ASN A 274 24.09 -1.11 6.16
N ALA A 275 24.75 -1.47 7.27
CA ALA A 275 26.22 -1.59 7.31
C ALA A 275 26.75 -2.84 6.58
N LYS A 276 25.86 -3.77 6.21
CA LYS A 276 26.21 -5.08 5.64
C LYS A 276 25.67 -5.30 4.23
N ALA A 277 24.45 -4.85 3.96
CA ALA A 277 23.78 -5.03 2.68
C ALA A 277 24.50 -4.26 1.57
N THR A 278 24.53 -4.85 0.37
CA THR A 278 25.07 -4.22 -0.85
C THR A 278 23.98 -3.94 -1.89
N VAL A 279 22.75 -4.43 -1.66
CA VAL A 279 21.55 -4.15 -2.44
C VAL A 279 20.54 -3.32 -1.62
N PRO A 280 19.60 -2.59 -2.26
CA PRO A 280 18.64 -1.75 -1.55
C PRO A 280 17.80 -2.51 -0.52
N VAL A 281 17.48 -1.83 0.59
CA VAL A 281 16.82 -2.38 1.76
C VAL A 281 15.46 -1.73 1.97
N TRP A 282 14.40 -2.52 1.91
CA TRP A 282 13.02 -2.11 2.14
C TRP A 282 12.55 -2.57 3.53
N ALA A 283 12.27 -1.63 4.44
CA ALA A 283 11.78 -1.95 5.78
C ALA A 283 10.25 -2.11 5.77
N LYS A 284 9.75 -3.33 6.07
CA LYS A 284 8.31 -3.63 6.07
C LYS A 284 7.67 -3.25 7.40
N MET A 285 6.72 -2.33 7.38
CA MET A 285 6.12 -1.69 8.55
C MET A 285 4.83 -2.38 9.06
N THR A 286 4.68 -2.39 10.38
CA THR A 286 3.51 -2.99 11.05
C THR A 286 2.44 -1.91 11.23
N PRO A 287 1.17 -2.18 10.87
CA PRO A 287 0.08 -1.23 11.12
C PRO A 287 -0.33 -1.19 12.60
N ASN A 288 0.15 -2.15 13.40
CA ASN A 288 -0.24 -2.41 14.78
C ASN A 288 0.48 -1.46 15.76
N ILE A 289 0.46 -0.17 15.45
CA ILE A 289 1.15 0.89 16.17
C ILE A 289 0.34 2.19 16.07
N THR A 290 0.43 3.04 17.09
CA THR A 290 -0.24 4.35 17.15
C THR A 290 0.12 5.20 15.93
N ASP A 291 1.40 5.58 15.84
CA ASP A 291 1.95 6.26 14.67
C ASP A 291 2.93 5.33 13.95
N ILE A 292 2.72 5.14 12.64
CA ILE A 292 3.58 4.31 11.79
C ILE A 292 4.75 5.13 11.21
N THR A 293 4.69 6.47 11.30
CA THR A 293 5.73 7.35 10.81
C THR A 293 6.97 7.30 11.69
N GLU A 294 6.85 6.99 12.98
CA GLU A 294 7.99 6.83 13.91
C GLU A 294 8.95 5.70 13.48
N PRO A 295 8.52 4.42 13.37
CA PRO A 295 9.43 3.35 12.93
C PRO A 295 9.86 3.50 11.46
N ALA A 296 9.02 4.05 10.59
CA ALA A 296 9.39 4.34 9.21
C ALA A 296 10.53 5.37 9.14
N ARG A 297 10.42 6.47 9.89
CA ARG A 297 11.45 7.52 10.02
C ARG A 297 12.78 6.97 10.54
N VAL A 298 12.72 6.11 11.56
CA VAL A 298 13.92 5.46 12.10
C VAL A 298 14.58 4.60 11.03
N SER A 299 13.81 3.74 10.36
CA SER A 299 14.32 2.88 9.29
C SER A 299 15.04 3.67 8.19
N LEU A 300 14.44 4.77 7.73
CA LEU A 300 15.04 5.66 6.73
C LEU A 300 16.32 6.35 7.25
N LYS A 301 16.33 6.83 8.51
CA LYS A 301 17.53 7.45 9.12
C LYS A 301 18.66 6.46 9.34
N SER A 302 18.35 5.20 9.62
CA SER A 302 19.31 4.11 9.74
C SER A 302 19.83 3.58 8.39
N GLY A 303 19.37 4.14 7.26
CA GLY A 303 19.92 3.89 5.93
C GLY A 303 19.03 3.11 4.95
N CYS A 304 17.84 2.65 5.35
CA CYS A 304 16.96 1.91 4.45
C CYS A 304 16.42 2.83 3.34
N GLU A 305 16.53 2.43 2.07
CA GLU A 305 16.11 3.26 0.93
C GLU A 305 14.62 3.07 0.57
N GLY A 306 13.91 2.13 1.20
CA GLY A 306 12.48 1.93 0.98
C GLY A 306 11.69 1.59 2.23
N ILE A 307 10.41 1.98 2.23
CA ILE A 307 9.41 1.56 3.21
C ILE A 307 8.34 0.71 2.52
N ALA A 308 7.99 -0.43 3.10
CA ALA A 308 6.93 -1.31 2.61
C ALA A 308 5.77 -1.32 3.61
N ALA A 309 4.63 -0.70 3.27
CA ALA A 309 3.54 -0.42 4.20
C ALA A 309 2.16 -0.80 3.63
N ILE A 310 1.37 -1.69 4.24
CA ILE A 310 1.48 -2.27 5.59
C ILE A 310 1.53 -3.81 5.59
N ASN A 311 2.11 -4.38 6.66
CA ASN A 311 1.85 -5.78 7.02
C ASN A 311 0.40 -5.95 7.53
N THR A 312 0.03 -7.15 7.93
CA THR A 312 -1.32 -7.50 8.41
C THR A 312 -1.68 -6.85 9.75
N ILE A 313 -2.98 -6.59 9.93
CA ILE A 313 -3.54 -6.02 11.16
C ILE A 313 -3.91 -7.14 12.11
N MET A 314 -3.47 -7.09 13.37
CA MET A 314 -3.80 -8.09 14.39
C MET A 314 -5.32 -8.12 14.64
N SER A 315 -5.92 -9.30 14.53
CA SER A 315 -7.35 -9.51 14.76
C SER A 315 -7.67 -10.90 15.32
N VAL A 316 -8.92 -11.08 15.75
CA VAL A 316 -9.58 -12.38 15.87
C VAL A 316 -10.68 -12.40 14.81
N MET A 317 -10.75 -13.42 13.95
CA MET A 317 -11.74 -13.45 12.86
C MET A 317 -13.17 -13.62 13.38
N GLY A 318 -13.37 -14.51 14.34
CA GLY A 318 -14.68 -14.82 14.89
C GLY A 318 -14.65 -15.99 15.87
N ILE A 319 -15.79 -16.26 16.48
CA ILE A 319 -16.06 -17.42 17.33
C ILE A 319 -17.22 -18.18 16.70
N ASP A 320 -17.08 -19.50 16.49
CA ASP A 320 -18.22 -20.35 16.15
C ASP A 320 -19.15 -20.43 17.37
N LEU A 321 -20.33 -19.81 17.26
CA LEU A 321 -21.29 -19.72 18.37
C LEU A 321 -21.93 -21.05 18.77
N LYS A 322 -21.69 -22.15 18.05
CA LYS A 322 -22.12 -23.51 18.42
C LYS A 322 -21.06 -24.25 19.25
N THR A 323 -19.79 -24.12 18.86
CA THR A 323 -18.67 -24.81 19.54
C THR A 323 -17.98 -23.94 20.59
N LEU A 324 -18.22 -22.63 20.55
CA LEU A 324 -17.54 -21.58 21.31
C LEU A 324 -16.03 -21.49 21.01
N HIS A 325 -15.55 -22.13 19.93
CA HIS A 325 -14.16 -22.09 19.52
C HIS A 325 -13.87 -20.89 18.60
N PRO A 326 -12.67 -20.28 18.70
CA PRO A 326 -12.21 -19.25 17.77
C PRO A 326 -11.88 -19.81 16.39
N GLU A 327 -12.03 -18.96 15.35
CA GLU A 327 -11.57 -19.26 13.99
C GLU A 327 -10.26 -18.50 13.67
N PRO A 328 -9.28 -19.13 12.98
CA PRO A 328 -9.21 -20.54 12.60
C PRO A 328 -8.94 -21.43 13.82
N CYS A 329 -9.58 -22.61 13.88
CA CYS A 329 -9.54 -23.50 15.02
C CYS A 329 -8.53 -24.65 14.83
N VAL A 330 -7.54 -24.75 15.71
CA VAL A 330 -6.55 -25.83 15.79
C VAL A 330 -6.75 -26.56 17.11
N GLU A 331 -7.23 -27.81 17.07
CA GLU A 331 -7.52 -28.64 18.26
C GLU A 331 -8.41 -27.95 19.32
N GLY A 332 -9.33 -27.06 18.91
CA GLY A 332 -10.20 -26.28 19.80
C GLY A 332 -9.69 -24.88 20.14
N TYR A 333 -8.44 -24.56 19.79
CA TYR A 333 -7.74 -23.33 20.17
C TYR A 333 -7.41 -22.45 18.96
N SER A 334 -7.05 -21.20 19.23
CA SER A 334 -6.47 -20.29 18.25
C SER A 334 -5.64 -19.22 18.97
N THR A 335 -5.02 -18.35 18.19
CA THR A 335 -4.31 -17.16 18.61
C THR A 335 -4.79 -15.98 17.76
N PRO A 336 -4.68 -14.71 18.20
CA PRO A 336 -4.81 -13.58 17.29
C PRO A 336 -3.96 -13.78 16.02
N GLY A 337 -4.46 -13.24 14.92
CA GLY A 337 -3.96 -13.53 13.57
C GLY A 337 -4.03 -12.33 12.64
N GLY A 338 -3.29 -12.40 11.54
CA GLY A 338 -3.06 -11.29 10.63
C GLY A 338 -4.19 -11.10 9.65
N TYR A 339 -4.99 -10.06 9.87
CA TYR A 339 -6.04 -9.60 8.98
C TYR A 339 -5.47 -8.91 7.73
N SER A 340 -6.04 -9.27 6.60
CA SER A 340 -5.65 -8.85 5.25
C SER A 340 -6.89 -8.77 4.35
N TYR A 341 -6.67 -8.51 3.05
CA TYR A 341 -7.70 -8.39 2.01
C TYR A 341 -8.55 -7.10 2.08
N LYS A 342 -9.66 -7.04 1.33
CA LYS A 342 -10.40 -5.81 0.96
C LYS A 342 -10.59 -4.83 2.11
N ALA A 343 -11.08 -5.33 3.25
CA ALA A 343 -11.42 -4.54 4.43
C ALA A 343 -10.22 -3.84 5.10
N VAL A 344 -8.98 -4.22 4.77
CA VAL A 344 -7.76 -3.56 5.25
C VAL A 344 -7.42 -2.30 4.44
N ARG A 345 -7.89 -2.17 3.19
CA ARG A 345 -7.44 -1.11 2.29
C ARG A 345 -7.59 0.31 2.85
N PRO A 346 -8.73 0.73 3.44
CA PRO A 346 -8.85 2.09 3.99
C PRO A 346 -7.83 2.40 5.09
N ILE A 347 -7.44 1.38 5.88
CA ILE A 347 -6.43 1.51 6.94
C ILE A 347 -5.02 1.57 6.32
N ALA A 348 -4.76 0.74 5.31
CA ALA A 348 -3.51 0.76 4.56
C ALA A 348 -3.27 2.11 3.86
N LEU A 349 -4.28 2.65 3.18
CA LEU A 349 -4.23 3.97 2.52
C LEU A 349 -3.92 5.08 3.53
N ALA A 350 -4.57 5.08 4.70
CA ALA A 350 -4.29 6.08 5.75
C ALA A 350 -2.84 5.98 6.27
N LYS A 351 -2.32 4.76 6.49
CA LYS A 351 -0.96 4.53 6.96
C LYS A 351 0.09 4.91 5.89
N VAL A 352 -0.17 4.60 4.62
CA VAL A 352 0.66 5.00 3.46
C VAL A 352 0.68 6.51 3.28
N MET A 353 -0.48 7.17 3.35
CA MET A 353 -0.60 8.64 3.27
C MET A 353 0.23 9.34 4.35
N ASN A 354 0.14 8.88 5.61
CA ASN A 354 0.96 9.43 6.71
C ASN A 354 2.47 9.27 6.43
N ILE A 355 2.91 8.10 5.96
CA ILE A 355 4.32 7.84 5.63
C ILE A 355 4.77 8.73 4.46
N ALA A 356 3.97 8.87 3.41
CA ALA A 356 4.31 9.68 2.25
C ALA A 356 4.37 11.20 2.58
N GLN A 357 3.44 11.70 3.41
CA GLN A 357 3.52 13.08 3.93
C GLN A 357 4.79 13.28 4.75
N MET A 358 5.12 12.34 5.64
CA MET A 358 6.34 12.36 6.42
C MET A 358 7.59 12.39 5.54
N MET A 359 7.71 11.47 4.58
CA MET A 359 8.84 11.39 3.65
C MET A 359 9.00 12.69 2.85
N LYS A 360 7.91 13.21 2.29
CA LYS A 360 7.90 14.48 1.56
C LYS A 360 8.36 15.67 2.42
N SER A 361 8.04 15.66 3.72
CA SER A 361 8.39 16.75 4.64
C SER A 361 9.81 16.70 5.22
N GLU A 362 10.40 15.51 5.35
CA GLU A 362 11.66 15.31 6.10
C GLU A 362 12.81 14.68 5.31
N PHE A 363 12.50 13.95 4.24
CA PHE A 363 13.48 13.17 3.46
C PHE A 363 13.54 13.54 1.98
N GLY A 364 12.51 14.22 1.45
CA GLY A 364 12.39 14.53 0.03
C GLY A 364 11.94 13.32 -0.80
N GLU A 365 12.01 13.46 -2.14
CA GLU A 365 11.38 12.51 -3.07
C GLU A 365 12.36 11.70 -3.94
N LYS A 366 13.68 11.97 -3.86
CA LYS A 366 14.64 11.46 -4.86
C LYS A 366 15.40 10.17 -4.51
N ASP A 367 15.56 9.86 -3.23
CA ASP A 367 16.43 8.76 -2.79
C ASP A 367 15.68 7.66 -2.00
N TYR A 368 14.42 7.92 -1.62
CA TYR A 368 13.60 7.04 -0.79
C TYR A 368 12.31 6.62 -1.48
N SER A 369 11.90 5.36 -1.29
CA SER A 369 10.71 4.78 -1.93
C SER A 369 9.63 4.32 -0.94
N LEU A 370 8.40 4.22 -1.43
CA LEU A 370 7.26 3.69 -0.70
C LEU A 370 6.57 2.59 -1.51
N SER A 371 6.45 1.39 -0.94
CA SER A 371 5.75 0.24 -1.52
C SER A 371 4.44 0.04 -0.76
N GLY A 372 3.32 0.38 -1.40
CA GLY A 372 1.98 0.34 -0.79
C GLY A 372 1.40 -1.08 -0.76
N ILE A 373 0.77 -1.48 0.33
CA ILE A 373 0.29 -2.86 0.55
C ILE A 373 -0.99 -2.86 1.38
N GLY A 374 -2.02 -3.58 0.91
CA GLY A 374 -3.18 -3.95 1.73
C GLY A 374 -4.51 -3.83 0.99
N GLY A 375 -5.18 -4.96 0.73
CA GLY A 375 -6.53 -4.98 0.16
C GLY A 375 -6.64 -4.50 -1.30
N VAL A 376 -5.54 -4.59 -2.05
CA VAL A 376 -5.49 -4.31 -3.50
C VAL A 376 -6.02 -5.52 -4.27
N GLU A 377 -7.01 -5.26 -5.13
CA GLU A 377 -7.59 -6.23 -6.06
C GLU A 377 -7.79 -5.69 -7.48
N THR A 378 -7.83 -4.37 -7.66
CA THR A 378 -7.99 -3.73 -8.97
C THR A 378 -6.84 -2.77 -9.27
N GLY A 379 -6.63 -2.44 -10.55
CA GLY A 379 -5.73 -1.35 -10.94
C GLY A 379 -6.16 0.01 -10.37
N TYR A 380 -7.46 0.20 -10.16
CA TYR A 380 -8.01 1.38 -9.48
C TYR A 380 -7.62 1.43 -8.00
N ASP A 381 -7.66 0.30 -7.27
CA ASP A 381 -7.18 0.24 -5.89
C ASP A 381 -5.68 0.60 -5.82
N ALA A 382 -4.89 0.15 -6.79
CA ALA A 382 -3.47 0.49 -6.89
C ALA A 382 -3.23 1.97 -7.23
N ALA A 383 -4.09 2.58 -8.05
CA ALA A 383 -4.09 4.01 -8.30
C ALA A 383 -4.30 4.81 -7.00
N GLU A 384 -5.17 4.35 -6.07
CA GLU A 384 -5.31 4.98 -4.74
C GLU A 384 -3.96 5.01 -3.98
N PHE A 385 -3.20 3.90 -3.96
CA PHE A 385 -1.89 3.85 -3.30
C PHE A 385 -0.84 4.75 -3.97
N ILE A 386 -0.81 4.82 -5.30
CA ILE A 386 0.14 5.66 -6.05
C ILE A 386 -0.20 7.14 -5.89
N LEU A 387 -1.48 7.52 -5.96
CA LEU A 387 -1.97 8.88 -5.65
C LEU A 387 -1.59 9.35 -4.24
N LEU A 388 -1.42 8.41 -3.30
CA LEU A 388 -0.94 8.66 -1.93
C LEU A 388 0.58 8.51 -1.76
N GLY A 389 1.35 8.44 -2.85
CA GLY A 389 2.82 8.55 -2.86
C GLY A 389 3.59 7.26 -3.09
N SER A 390 2.92 6.11 -3.24
CA SER A 390 3.60 4.82 -3.45
C SER A 390 4.26 4.75 -4.84
N ASN A 391 5.52 4.29 -4.89
CA ASN A 391 6.24 3.97 -6.12
C ASN A 391 5.86 2.60 -6.69
N THR A 392 5.55 1.64 -5.81
CA THR A 392 5.09 0.29 -6.16
C THR A 392 3.90 -0.12 -5.30
N VAL A 393 3.16 -1.13 -5.74
CA VAL A 393 2.01 -1.68 -5.02
C VAL A 393 2.17 -3.19 -4.90
N GLN A 394 2.30 -3.69 -3.67
CA GLN A 394 2.40 -5.13 -3.40
C GLN A 394 1.00 -5.76 -3.28
N VAL A 395 0.87 -6.95 -3.86
CA VAL A 395 -0.36 -7.76 -3.82
C VAL A 395 -0.03 -9.16 -3.28
N CYS A 396 -0.80 -9.61 -2.29
CA CYS A 396 -0.67 -10.95 -1.71
C CYS A 396 -2.01 -11.69 -1.72
N THR A 397 -2.98 -11.27 -0.88
CA THR A 397 -4.29 -11.94 -0.83
C THR A 397 -5.08 -11.85 -2.15
N GLY A 398 -4.92 -10.77 -2.92
CA GLY A 398 -5.49 -10.68 -4.28
C GLY A 398 -4.99 -11.80 -5.21
N VAL A 399 -3.70 -12.14 -5.13
CA VAL A 399 -3.10 -13.25 -5.91
C VAL A 399 -3.57 -14.61 -5.39
N MET A 400 -3.77 -14.75 -4.08
CA MET A 400 -4.32 -15.97 -3.48
C MET A 400 -5.77 -16.26 -3.92
N VAL A 401 -6.53 -15.23 -4.28
CA VAL A 401 -7.94 -15.36 -4.73
C VAL A 401 -8.05 -15.44 -6.25
N HIS A 402 -7.35 -14.58 -6.99
CA HIS A 402 -7.50 -14.42 -8.44
C HIS A 402 -6.39 -15.11 -9.27
N GLY A 403 -5.32 -15.58 -8.62
CA GLY A 403 -4.17 -16.23 -9.27
C GLY A 403 -3.15 -15.25 -9.86
N TYR A 404 -2.02 -15.79 -10.33
CA TYR A 404 -0.89 -14.99 -10.83
C TYR A 404 -1.19 -14.21 -12.12
N GLY A 405 -2.09 -14.71 -12.98
CA GLY A 405 -2.49 -14.01 -14.21
C GLY A 405 -3.21 -12.68 -13.97
N HIS A 406 -3.67 -12.43 -12.74
CA HIS A 406 -4.41 -11.23 -12.35
C HIS A 406 -3.65 -9.91 -12.58
N VAL A 407 -2.32 -9.93 -12.63
CA VAL A 407 -1.52 -8.73 -12.96
C VAL A 407 -1.88 -8.10 -14.30
N LYS A 408 -2.36 -8.88 -15.26
CA LYS A 408 -2.82 -8.38 -16.57
C LYS A 408 -4.05 -7.49 -16.43
N THR A 409 -5.00 -7.90 -15.58
CA THR A 409 -6.17 -7.10 -15.20
C THR A 409 -5.74 -5.83 -14.48
N LEU A 410 -4.86 -5.95 -13.47
CA LEU A 410 -4.35 -4.82 -12.70
C LEU A 410 -3.65 -3.77 -13.58
N CYS A 411 -2.84 -4.20 -14.56
CA CYS A 411 -2.18 -3.31 -15.52
C CYS A 411 -3.19 -2.60 -16.43
N ALA A 412 -4.13 -3.34 -17.02
CA ALA A 412 -5.13 -2.76 -17.92
C ALA A 412 -6.02 -1.72 -17.20
N GLU A 413 -6.51 -2.03 -16.00
CA GLU A 413 -7.32 -1.13 -15.19
C GLU A 413 -6.53 0.13 -14.76
N LEU A 414 -5.23 -0.01 -14.46
CA LEU A 414 -4.38 1.13 -14.12
C LEU A 414 -4.11 2.03 -15.35
N GLN A 415 -3.89 1.44 -16.53
CA GLN A 415 -3.77 2.18 -17.79
C GLN A 415 -5.09 2.88 -18.15
N ASP A 416 -6.24 2.25 -17.91
CA ASP A 416 -7.56 2.88 -18.11
C ASP A 416 -7.78 4.07 -17.18
N PHE A 417 -7.37 3.98 -15.91
CA PHE A 417 -7.32 5.13 -15.00
C PHE A 417 -6.40 6.24 -15.53
N MET A 418 -5.19 5.90 -15.98
CA MET A 418 -4.24 6.88 -16.52
C MET A 418 -4.79 7.60 -17.76
N LYS A 419 -5.43 6.85 -18.69
CA LYS A 419 -6.11 7.41 -19.88
C LYS A 419 -7.24 8.36 -19.50
N GLN A 420 -8.07 8.03 -18.49
CA GLN A 420 -9.15 8.89 -18.01
C GLN A 420 -8.66 10.25 -17.48
N HIS A 421 -7.42 10.30 -16.96
CA HIS A 421 -6.82 11.51 -16.39
C HIS A 421 -5.74 12.17 -17.27
N ASN A 422 -5.44 11.61 -18.45
CA ASN A 422 -4.36 12.02 -19.36
C ASN A 422 -2.94 11.90 -18.74
N PHE A 423 -2.72 10.92 -17.85
CA PHE A 423 -1.39 10.59 -17.35
C PHE A 423 -0.68 9.66 -18.35
N SER A 424 0.59 9.97 -18.62
CA SER A 424 1.48 9.21 -19.50
C SER A 424 2.39 8.25 -18.72
N THR A 425 2.78 8.60 -17.49
CA THR A 425 3.66 7.81 -16.61
C THR A 425 3.14 7.73 -15.17
N ILE A 426 3.64 6.75 -14.40
CA ILE A 426 3.34 6.63 -12.95
C ILE A 426 3.72 7.89 -12.17
N GLU A 427 4.80 8.56 -12.53
CA GLU A 427 5.29 9.76 -11.83
C GLU A 427 4.41 11.00 -12.06
N ASP A 428 3.59 11.02 -13.12
CA ASP A 428 2.69 12.15 -13.41
C ASP A 428 1.63 12.37 -12.33
N PHE A 429 1.30 11.30 -11.57
CA PHE A 429 0.26 11.31 -10.55
C PHE A 429 0.69 10.76 -9.18
N ARG A 430 1.91 10.25 -9.04
CA ARG A 430 2.43 9.76 -7.75
C ARG A 430 2.39 10.87 -6.69
N GLY A 431 1.71 10.60 -5.59
CA GLY A 431 1.55 11.55 -4.48
C GLY A 431 0.64 12.76 -4.78
N HIS A 432 -0.04 12.81 -5.93
CA HIS A 432 -0.88 13.94 -6.33
C HIS A 432 -1.98 14.24 -5.31
N SER A 433 -2.57 13.21 -4.69
CA SER A 433 -3.67 13.39 -3.73
C SER A 433 -3.21 13.89 -2.35
N LEU A 434 -1.92 13.85 -2.03
CA LEU A 434 -1.38 14.29 -0.74
C LEU A 434 -1.70 15.76 -0.43
N GLN A 435 -1.86 16.60 -1.47
CA GLN A 435 -2.19 18.02 -1.34
C GLN A 435 -3.61 18.30 -0.80
N TYR A 436 -4.50 17.30 -0.86
CA TYR A 436 -5.90 17.43 -0.43
C TYR A 436 -6.13 17.03 1.05
N PHE A 437 -5.11 16.46 1.70
CA PHE A 437 -5.14 16.15 3.14
C PHE A 437 -4.68 17.35 3.95
N THR A 438 -5.48 17.76 4.93
CA THR A 438 -5.18 18.87 5.83
C THR A 438 -5.88 18.69 7.18
N THR A 439 -5.59 19.56 8.14
CA THR A 439 -6.19 19.53 9.48
C THR A 439 -7.67 19.90 9.46
N HIS A 440 -8.44 19.41 10.44
CA HIS A 440 -9.85 19.78 10.60
C HIS A 440 -10.05 21.31 10.72
N THR A 441 -9.15 22.00 11.43
CA THR A 441 -9.16 23.46 11.56
C THR A 441 -9.02 24.17 10.22
N ASP A 442 -8.15 23.67 9.34
CA ASP A 442 -7.96 24.21 7.99
C ASP A 442 -9.16 23.90 7.07
N LEU A 443 -9.78 22.71 7.21
CA LEU A 443 -11.04 22.40 6.52
C LEU A 443 -12.16 23.39 6.90
N VAL A 444 -12.32 23.70 8.19
CA VAL A 444 -13.30 24.70 8.66
C VAL A 444 -13.02 26.09 8.07
N ARG A 445 -11.74 26.49 7.98
CA ARG A 445 -11.33 27.76 7.36
C ARG A 445 -11.69 27.78 5.87
N ARG A 446 -11.25 26.79 5.10
CA ARG A 446 -11.54 26.65 3.66
C ARG A 446 -13.04 26.62 3.36
N GLN A 447 -13.82 25.93 4.18
CA GLN A 447 -15.27 25.85 4.01
C GLN A 447 -15.93 27.22 4.20
N LYS A 448 -15.49 28.02 5.18
CA LYS A 448 -15.97 29.40 5.39
C LYS A 448 -15.62 30.28 4.19
N GLU A 449 -14.36 30.28 3.75
CA GLU A 449 -13.89 31.04 2.59
C GLU A 449 -14.68 30.70 1.32
N ALA A 450 -14.89 29.41 1.04
CA ALA A 450 -15.70 28.95 -0.10
C ALA A 450 -17.19 29.31 0.02
N ILE A 451 -17.74 29.46 1.23
CA ILE A 451 -19.11 29.97 1.43
C ILE A 451 -19.16 31.49 1.20
N GLU A 452 -18.13 32.23 1.61
CA GLU A 452 -18.03 33.68 1.43
C GLU A 452 -17.83 34.06 -0.05
N GLN A 453 -16.98 33.34 -0.78
CA GLN A 453 -16.82 33.49 -2.24
C GLN A 453 -18.13 33.27 -2.98
N ARG A 454 -18.83 32.14 -2.74
CA ARG A 454 -20.15 31.87 -3.35
C ARG A 454 -21.21 32.91 -2.99
N LYS A 455 -21.13 33.53 -1.80
CA LYS A 455 -22.00 34.65 -1.41
C LYS A 455 -21.63 35.96 -2.12
N ALA A 456 -20.34 36.20 -2.39
CA ALA A 456 -19.87 37.37 -3.14
C ALA A 456 -20.25 37.27 -4.62
N GLU A 457 -20.07 36.10 -5.24
CA GLU A 457 -20.50 35.79 -6.61
C GLU A 457 -22.01 35.96 -6.78
N ARG A 458 -22.81 35.40 -5.87
CA ARG A 458 -24.28 35.59 -5.86
C ARG A 458 -24.71 37.05 -5.66
N LYS A 459 -23.91 37.89 -4.99
CA LYS A 459 -24.14 39.34 -4.90
C LYS A 459 -23.72 40.11 -6.17
N GLY A 460 -23.11 39.44 -7.15
CA GLY A 460 -22.86 39.98 -8.49
C GLY A 460 -24.14 40.11 -9.33
N LEU A 461 -25.13 39.24 -9.12
CA LEU A 461 -26.50 39.39 -9.62
C LEU A 461 -27.24 40.40 -8.74
N LYS A 462 -27.22 41.68 -9.12
CA LYS A 462 -27.72 42.77 -8.29
C LYS A 462 -29.22 43.07 -8.46
N SER A 463 -29.85 42.58 -9.52
CA SER A 463 -31.26 42.84 -9.81
C SER A 463 -31.85 41.82 -10.79
N ASP A 464 -33.15 41.52 -10.66
CA ASP A 464 -33.95 40.83 -11.69
C ASP A 464 -33.92 41.55 -13.06
N LYS A 465 -33.47 42.81 -13.10
CA LYS A 465 -33.29 43.59 -14.34
C LYS A 465 -32.02 43.25 -15.12
N ASP A 466 -31.06 42.54 -14.51
CA ASP A 466 -29.85 42.07 -15.18
C ASP A 466 -30.06 40.69 -15.85
N TRP A 467 -31.28 40.15 -15.79
CA TRP A 467 -31.67 38.84 -16.30
C TRP A 467 -32.01 38.90 -17.79
N THR A 468 -31.06 38.51 -18.65
CA THR A 468 -31.31 38.27 -20.08
C THR A 468 -31.67 36.81 -20.34
N GLY A 469 -32.57 36.56 -21.30
CA GLY A 469 -33.18 35.24 -21.51
C GLY A 469 -32.19 34.09 -21.77
N ASP A 470 -31.01 34.39 -22.30
CA ASP A 470 -29.95 33.41 -22.56
C ASP A 470 -29.35 32.81 -21.27
N GLY A 471 -29.48 33.49 -20.13
CA GLY A 471 -29.05 32.98 -18.82
C GLY A 471 -29.86 31.78 -18.33
N PHE A 472 -31.13 31.66 -18.77
CA PHE A 472 -32.04 30.60 -18.35
C PHE A 472 -31.56 29.20 -18.75
N VAL A 473 -31.03 29.06 -19.97
CA VAL A 473 -30.53 27.79 -20.50
C VAL A 473 -29.31 27.32 -19.69
N LYS A 474 -28.37 28.24 -19.41
CA LYS A 474 -27.11 27.93 -18.73
C LYS A 474 -27.27 27.51 -17.27
N GLU A 475 -28.14 28.15 -16.49
CA GLU A 475 -28.39 27.68 -15.11
C GLU A 475 -29.18 26.37 -15.10
N THR A 476 -30.16 26.20 -15.98
CA THR A 476 -30.96 24.96 -16.05
C THR A 476 -30.07 23.74 -16.36
N GLU A 477 -29.10 23.87 -17.27
CA GLU A 477 -28.13 22.80 -17.55
C GLU A 477 -27.28 22.45 -16.31
N SER A 478 -26.80 23.45 -15.55
CA SER A 478 -25.97 23.23 -14.36
C SER A 478 -26.72 22.65 -13.14
N MET A 479 -28.05 22.78 -13.09
CA MET A 479 -28.87 22.21 -12.01
C MET A 479 -29.27 20.75 -12.26
N VAL A 480 -29.09 20.24 -13.49
CA VAL A 480 -29.45 18.87 -13.89
C VAL A 480 -28.21 17.94 -13.90
N SER A 481 -27.00 18.48 -13.68
CA SER A 481 -25.72 17.75 -13.76
C SER A 481 -25.07 17.44 -12.40
N ASN A 482 -25.85 17.13 -11.36
CA ASN A 482 -25.37 16.64 -10.06
C ASN A 482 -25.77 15.17 -9.82
#